data_AF-A0AAD9C5G4-F1
#
_entry.id   AF-A0AAD9C5G4-F1
#
_cell.length_a   1.000
_cell.length_b   1.000
_cell.length_c   1.000
_cell.angle_alpha   90.00
_cell.angle_beta   90.00
_cell.angle_gamma   90.00
#
_symmetry.space_group_name_H-M   'P 1'
#
loop_
_entity.id
_entity.type
_entity.pdbx_description
1 polymer ?
#
loop_
_entity_poly.entity_id
_entity_poly.type
_entity_poly.pdbx_seq_one_letter_code
_entity_poly.pdbx_strand_id
1 'polypeptide(L)'
;MAAPDELFCWEGAWGLPSVSSDCLTAYAQFAGAPLKLRKISNPWRSPSGSLPALRTNQKETLSRPSDIIIHLRKQKFNADYDLSAREGADSLAFISLLEERLKPALIYNSWVDSKNYVEVTRRWYAEHLPFPLNFLLPGRMQRQQLETLRLLRGEESLEGGEELEKELYREASDCMNLLSQRLGAKLPNGKLQQHLKSLENLSSFCSNILLLYFPQDAR
;
A
#
# COMPACT_ATOMS: atom_id res chain seq x y z
N MET A 1 21.88 -17.07 -18.69
CA MET A 1 20.90 -16.05 -18.26
C MET A 1 21.20 -15.72 -16.81
N ALA A 2 21.35 -14.45 -16.45
CA ALA A 2 21.43 -14.06 -15.04
C ALA A 2 20.13 -14.50 -14.33
N ALA A 3 20.19 -14.78 -13.03
CA ALA A 3 18.99 -15.06 -12.25
C ALA A 3 18.01 -13.86 -12.36
N PRO A 4 16.71 -14.02 -12.07
CA PRO A 4 15.83 -12.87 -11.90
C PRO A 4 16.05 -12.22 -10.52
N ASP A 5 15.89 -10.91 -10.45
CA ASP A 5 15.86 -10.19 -9.16
C ASP A 5 14.71 -10.73 -8.29
N GLU A 6 14.93 -10.89 -6.98
CA GLU A 6 13.92 -11.43 -6.05
C GLU A 6 13.33 -10.32 -5.19
N LEU A 7 12.01 -10.15 -5.23
CA LEU A 7 11.31 -9.18 -4.40
C LEU A 7 10.58 -9.89 -3.26
N PHE A 8 10.96 -9.56 -2.03
CA PHE A 8 10.37 -10.07 -0.80
C PHE A 8 9.28 -9.10 -0.33
N CYS A 9 8.06 -9.62 -0.19
CA CYS A 9 6.87 -8.88 0.21
C CYS A 9 6.15 -9.60 1.34
N TRP A 10 5.27 -8.88 2.04
CA TRP A 10 4.29 -9.52 2.90
C TRP A 10 3.39 -10.47 2.10
N GLU A 11 2.97 -11.55 2.72
CA GLU A 11 1.96 -12.42 2.14
C GLU A 11 0.60 -11.71 2.03
N GLY A 12 -0.28 -12.28 1.20
CA GLY A 12 -1.57 -11.70 0.89
C GLY A 12 -2.66 -12.12 1.86
N ALA A 13 -3.53 -11.20 2.23
CA ALA A 13 -4.76 -11.45 2.98
C ALA A 13 -5.91 -10.62 2.40
N TRP A 14 -7.14 -10.90 2.83
CA TRP A 14 -8.34 -10.14 2.43
C TRP A 14 -8.55 -10.07 0.90
N GLY A 15 -8.18 -11.12 0.17
CA GLY A 15 -8.25 -11.17 -1.29
C GLY A 15 -7.13 -10.39 -2.02
N LEU A 16 -6.21 -9.77 -1.29
CA LEU A 16 -5.10 -9.00 -1.85
C LEU A 16 -3.83 -9.86 -2.05
N PRO A 17 -2.93 -9.47 -2.96
CA PRO A 17 -1.68 -10.17 -3.18
C PRO A 17 -0.64 -9.97 -2.06
N SER A 18 -0.78 -8.90 -1.25
CA SER A 18 0.06 -8.50 -0.12
C SER A 18 -0.78 -7.67 0.86
N VAL A 19 -0.51 -7.75 2.16
CA VAL A 19 -1.15 -6.86 3.17
C VAL A 19 -0.50 -5.48 3.29
N SER A 20 0.70 -5.27 2.73
CA SER A 20 1.34 -3.95 2.74
C SER A 20 0.70 -3.00 1.72
N SER A 21 0.57 -1.74 2.12
CA SER A 21 0.07 -0.62 1.31
C SER A 21 1.13 -0.02 0.37
N ASP A 22 2.36 -0.53 0.35
CA ASP A 22 3.46 0.06 -0.44
C ASP A 22 3.33 -0.21 -1.95
N CYS A 23 2.32 -1.00 -2.37
CA CYS A 23 1.95 -1.28 -3.76
C CYS A 23 3.07 -1.77 -4.69
N LEU A 24 4.26 -2.11 -4.18
CA LEU A 24 5.41 -2.52 -4.98
C LEU A 24 5.13 -3.74 -5.85
N THR A 25 4.35 -4.69 -5.34
CA THR A 25 3.94 -5.87 -6.11
C THR A 25 3.06 -5.49 -7.30
N ALA A 26 2.18 -4.49 -7.14
CA ALA A 26 1.36 -3.96 -8.24
C ALA A 26 2.21 -3.19 -9.25
N TYR A 27 3.10 -2.32 -8.78
CA TYR A 27 4.02 -1.59 -9.66
C TYR A 27 4.88 -2.53 -10.52
N ALA A 28 5.47 -3.55 -9.91
CA ALA A 28 6.30 -4.52 -10.63
C ALA A 28 5.50 -5.29 -11.70
N GLN A 29 4.25 -5.66 -11.40
CA GLN A 29 3.38 -6.31 -12.38
C GLN A 29 2.98 -5.38 -13.52
N PHE A 30 2.58 -4.14 -13.22
CA PHE A 30 2.23 -3.15 -14.26
C PHE A 30 3.42 -2.79 -15.15
N ALA A 31 4.62 -2.70 -14.57
CA ALA A 31 5.84 -2.46 -15.32
C ALA A 31 6.33 -3.69 -16.11
N GLY A 32 5.68 -4.85 -15.97
CA GLY A 32 6.09 -6.10 -16.63
C GLY A 32 7.47 -6.60 -16.18
N ALA A 33 7.89 -6.27 -14.95
CA ALA A 33 9.22 -6.60 -14.47
C ALA A 33 9.34 -8.11 -14.18
N PRO A 34 10.37 -8.81 -14.71
CA PRO A 34 10.56 -10.25 -14.53
C PRO A 34 11.16 -10.57 -13.15
N LEU A 35 10.41 -10.22 -12.10
CA LEU A 35 10.81 -10.42 -10.71
C LEU A 35 10.28 -11.74 -10.17
N LYS A 36 11.10 -12.41 -9.36
CA LYS A 36 10.63 -13.55 -8.58
C LYS A 36 10.07 -13.06 -7.25
N LEU A 37 8.74 -13.05 -7.14
CA LEU A 37 8.04 -12.66 -5.92
C LEU A 37 8.22 -13.72 -4.82
N ARG A 38 8.64 -13.27 -3.64
CA ARG A 38 8.78 -14.07 -2.42
C ARG A 38 7.85 -13.50 -1.37
N LYS A 39 6.64 -14.04 -1.29
CA LYS A 39 5.68 -13.72 -0.24
C LYS A 39 6.10 -14.43 1.04
N ILE A 40 6.35 -13.66 2.09
CA ILE A 40 6.77 -14.19 3.39
C ILE A 40 6.01 -13.49 4.51
N SER A 41 5.83 -14.21 5.62
CA SER A 41 5.25 -13.64 6.84
C SER A 41 6.31 -13.14 7.83
N ASN A 42 7.55 -13.65 7.76
CA ASN A 42 8.62 -13.30 8.68
C ASN A 42 9.66 -12.37 8.01
N PRO A 43 9.72 -11.07 8.36
CA PRO A 43 10.67 -10.13 7.77
C PRO A 43 12.14 -10.49 7.99
N TRP A 44 12.50 -11.23 9.04
CA TRP A 44 13.88 -11.66 9.28
C TRP A 44 14.39 -12.69 8.27
N ARG A 45 13.50 -13.30 7.48
CA ARG A 45 13.90 -14.14 6.34
C ARG A 45 14.20 -13.31 5.08
N SER A 46 13.93 -12.01 5.09
CA SER A 46 14.31 -11.13 4.00
C SER A 46 15.81 -10.77 4.11
N PRO A 47 16.46 -10.41 2.99
CA PRO A 47 17.87 -10.01 2.99
C PRO A 47 18.18 -8.77 3.84
N SER A 48 17.21 -7.86 4.02
CA SER A 48 17.38 -6.65 4.85
C SER A 48 16.93 -6.84 6.30
N GLY A 49 16.29 -7.97 6.64
CA GLY A 49 15.62 -8.17 7.93
C GLY A 49 14.31 -7.37 8.09
N SER A 50 13.87 -6.70 7.03
CA SER A 50 12.63 -5.91 6.96
C SER A 50 11.89 -6.17 5.64
N LEU A 51 10.61 -5.82 5.58
CA LEU A 51 9.83 -5.88 4.34
C LEU A 51 9.33 -4.47 4.00
N PRO A 52 9.30 -4.10 2.71
CA PRO A 52 9.74 -4.88 1.54
C PRO A 52 11.27 -4.94 1.38
N ALA A 53 11.76 -5.92 0.62
CA ALA A 53 13.19 -6.01 0.27
C ALA A 53 13.40 -6.58 -1.14
N LEU A 54 14.24 -5.95 -1.95
CA LEU A 54 14.66 -6.45 -3.26
C LEU A 54 16.09 -6.99 -3.14
N ARG A 55 16.31 -8.23 -3.58
CA ARG A 55 17.65 -8.80 -3.79
C ARG A 55 17.96 -8.77 -5.27
N THR A 56 18.98 -8.00 -5.64
CA THR A 56 19.45 -7.95 -7.02
C THR A 56 20.29 -9.17 -7.36
N ASN A 57 20.47 -9.42 -8.64
CA ASN A 57 21.39 -10.44 -9.16
C ASN A 57 22.83 -10.27 -8.72
N GLN A 58 23.22 -9.04 -8.39
CA GLN A 58 24.55 -8.70 -7.87
C GLN A 58 24.64 -8.88 -6.34
N LYS A 59 23.61 -9.46 -5.72
CA LYS A 59 23.45 -9.64 -4.26
C LYS A 59 23.33 -8.33 -3.47
N GLU A 60 23.05 -7.22 -4.14
CA GLU A 60 22.70 -5.98 -3.46
C GLU A 60 21.29 -6.09 -2.89
N THR A 61 21.05 -5.42 -1.75
CA THR A 61 19.77 -5.42 -1.08
C THR A 61 19.23 -4.00 -1.01
N LEU A 62 18.02 -3.78 -1.56
CA LEU A 62 17.31 -2.51 -1.47
C LEU A 62 16.06 -2.70 -0.61
N SER A 63 15.86 -1.86 0.41
CA SER A 63 14.74 -1.99 1.36
C SER A 63 13.75 -0.83 1.32
N ARG A 64 14.10 0.29 0.68
CA ARG A 64 13.18 1.44 0.55
C ARG A 64 12.37 1.31 -0.74
N PRO A 65 11.04 1.50 -0.70
CA PRO A 65 10.20 1.45 -1.90
C PRO A 65 10.67 2.38 -3.03
N SER A 66 11.11 3.60 -2.70
CA SER A 66 11.67 4.56 -3.66
C SER A 66 12.88 4.00 -4.40
N ASP A 67 13.80 3.36 -3.68
CA ASP A 67 15.06 2.86 -4.22
C ASP A 67 14.80 1.64 -5.12
N ILE A 68 13.84 0.80 -4.73
CA ILE A 68 13.36 -0.34 -5.53
C ILE A 68 12.73 0.16 -6.84
N ILE A 69 11.85 1.16 -6.79
CA ILE A 69 11.24 1.74 -8.00
C ILE A 69 12.32 2.36 -8.90
N ILE A 70 13.27 3.11 -8.35
CA ILE A 70 14.40 3.70 -9.11
C ILE A 70 15.23 2.61 -9.79
N HIS A 71 15.50 1.50 -9.09
CA HIS A 71 16.22 0.36 -9.66
C HIS A 71 15.47 -0.27 -10.84
N LEU A 72 14.16 -0.52 -10.70
CA LEU A 72 13.33 -1.06 -11.78
C LEU A 72 13.30 -0.11 -12.99
N ARG A 73 13.18 1.19 -12.75
CA ARG A 73 13.23 2.22 -13.81
C ARG A 73 14.57 2.22 -14.55
N LYS A 74 15.70 2.05 -13.85
CA LYS A 74 17.04 1.92 -14.49
C LYS A 74 17.13 0.68 -15.40
N GLN A 75 16.42 -0.39 -15.07
CA GLN A 75 16.33 -1.61 -15.87
C GLN A 75 15.31 -1.53 -17.02
N LYS A 76 14.72 -0.34 -17.26
CA LYS A 76 13.65 -0.11 -18.24
C LYS A 76 12.31 -0.78 -17.90
N PHE A 77 12.06 -1.04 -16.62
CA PHE A 77 10.74 -1.41 -16.13
C PHE A 77 10.10 -0.18 -15.48
N ASN A 78 9.31 0.55 -16.27
CA ASN A 78 8.57 1.71 -15.79
C ASN A 78 7.14 1.67 -16.33
N ALA A 79 6.15 1.75 -15.45
CA ALA A 79 4.74 1.81 -15.83
C ALA A 79 4.37 3.14 -16.52
N ASP A 80 5.19 4.18 -16.37
CA ASP A 80 4.90 5.54 -16.82
C ASP A 80 5.54 5.90 -18.18
N TYR A 81 6.13 4.96 -18.92
CA TYR A 81 6.94 5.26 -20.12
C TYR A 81 6.17 5.99 -21.23
N ASP A 82 4.90 5.65 -21.40
CA ASP A 82 4.07 6.14 -22.50
C ASP A 82 3.26 7.40 -22.12
N LEU A 83 3.46 7.94 -20.91
CA LEU A 83 2.74 9.13 -20.47
C LEU A 83 3.31 10.39 -21.13
N SER A 84 2.41 11.24 -21.64
CA SER A 84 2.77 12.60 -22.04
C SER A 84 3.18 13.44 -20.81
N ALA A 85 3.89 14.55 -21.03
CA ALA A 85 4.28 15.46 -19.96
C ALA A 85 3.09 15.96 -19.13
N ARG A 86 1.92 16.14 -19.77
CA ARG A 86 0.68 16.53 -19.09
C ARG A 86 0.14 15.39 -18.24
N GLU A 87 0.08 14.18 -18.76
CA GLU A 87 -0.40 13.01 -18.02
C GLU A 87 0.54 12.64 -16.86
N GLY A 88 1.84 12.81 -17.04
CA GLY A 88 2.83 12.66 -15.97
C GLY A 88 2.62 13.67 -14.85
N ALA A 89 2.35 14.94 -15.18
CA ALA A 89 2.02 15.97 -14.20
C ALA A 89 0.70 15.67 -13.46
N ASP A 90 -0.33 15.25 -14.20
CA ASP A 90 -1.61 14.84 -13.61
C ASP A 90 -1.42 13.63 -12.67
N SER A 91 -0.68 12.61 -13.10
CA SER A 91 -0.38 11.41 -12.30
C SER A 91 0.32 11.78 -10.99
N LEU A 92 1.37 12.62 -11.06
CA LEU A 92 2.08 13.09 -9.88
C LEU A 92 1.15 13.87 -8.93
N ALA A 93 0.28 14.74 -9.46
CA ALA A 93 -0.69 15.47 -8.65
C ALA A 93 -1.66 14.53 -7.90
N PHE A 94 -2.13 13.47 -8.57
CA PHE A 94 -2.99 12.46 -7.92
C PHE A 94 -2.24 11.59 -6.91
N ILE A 95 -0.98 11.26 -7.16
CA ILE A 95 -0.13 10.56 -6.19
C ILE A 95 0.02 11.42 -4.93
N SER A 96 0.37 12.71 -5.07
CA SER A 96 0.45 13.63 -3.94
C SER A 96 -0.88 13.74 -3.19
N LEU A 97 -2.00 13.87 -3.90
CA LEU A 97 -3.33 13.92 -3.28
C LEU A 97 -3.64 12.65 -2.46
N LEU A 98 -3.30 11.47 -2.99
CA LEU A 98 -3.47 10.19 -2.30
C LEU A 98 -2.60 10.09 -1.05
N GLU A 99 -1.34 10.50 -1.14
CA GLU A 99 -0.41 10.48 -0.01
C GLU A 99 -0.79 11.46 1.09
N GLU A 100 -1.36 12.62 0.74
CA GLU A 100 -1.77 13.64 1.70
C GLU A 100 -3.15 13.38 2.32
N ARG A 101 -4.12 12.86 1.54
CA ARG A 101 -5.52 12.78 1.98
C ARG A 101 -6.01 11.37 2.28
N LEU A 102 -5.61 10.38 1.48
CA LEU A 102 -6.08 9.00 1.66
C LEU A 102 -5.20 8.21 2.62
N LYS A 103 -3.89 8.32 2.50
CA LYS A 103 -2.93 7.56 3.32
C LYS A 103 -3.12 7.80 4.82
N PRO A 104 -3.32 9.03 5.33
CA PRO A 104 -3.62 9.26 6.75
C PRO A 104 -4.85 8.51 7.24
N ALA A 105 -5.94 8.51 6.45
CA ALA A 105 -7.17 7.81 6.81
C ALA A 105 -6.97 6.28 6.85
N LEU A 106 -6.20 5.72 5.92
CA LEU A 106 -5.86 4.29 5.91
C LEU A 106 -5.01 3.90 7.13
N ILE A 107 -4.04 4.74 7.49
CA ILE A 107 -3.21 4.54 8.68
C ILE A 107 -4.07 4.59 9.94
N TYR A 108 -4.92 5.60 10.06
CA TYR A 108 -5.84 5.74 11.19
C TYR A 108 -6.73 4.51 11.32
N ASN A 109 -7.42 4.13 10.24
CA ASN A 109 -8.33 2.99 10.24
C ASN A 109 -7.64 1.67 10.60
N SER A 110 -6.38 1.48 10.19
CA SER A 110 -5.69 0.18 10.37
C SER A 110 -4.88 0.08 11.66
N TRP A 111 -4.35 1.20 12.18
CA TRP A 111 -3.36 1.22 13.26
C TRP A 111 -3.76 2.08 14.47
N VAL A 112 -4.71 3.00 14.32
CA VAL A 112 -5.15 3.90 15.40
C VAL A 112 -6.51 3.48 15.95
N ASP A 113 -7.47 3.16 15.09
CA ASP A 113 -8.77 2.66 15.53
C ASP A 113 -8.57 1.35 16.33
N SER A 114 -9.01 1.37 17.58
CA SER A 114 -8.76 0.29 18.54
C SER A 114 -9.40 -1.03 18.10
N LYS A 115 -10.60 -0.98 17.52
CA LYS A 115 -11.35 -2.18 17.10
C LYS A 115 -10.66 -2.82 15.91
N ASN A 116 -10.41 -2.06 14.85
CA ASN A 116 -9.75 -2.54 13.65
C ASN A 116 -8.32 -3.01 13.94
N TYR A 117 -7.57 -2.27 14.77
CA TYR A 117 -6.21 -2.68 15.12
C TYR A 117 -6.20 -4.01 15.87
N VAL A 118 -7.04 -4.20 16.89
CA VAL A 118 -7.03 -5.42 17.69
C VAL A 118 -7.62 -6.60 16.94
N GLU A 119 -8.77 -6.42 16.28
CA GLU A 119 -9.55 -7.52 15.69
C GLU A 119 -9.04 -7.94 14.31
N VAL A 120 -8.45 -7.01 13.55
CA VAL A 120 -8.05 -7.24 12.15
C VAL A 120 -6.53 -7.18 12.02
N THR A 121 -5.93 -6.01 12.21
CA THR A 121 -4.52 -5.77 11.87
C THR A 121 -3.57 -6.57 12.75
N ARG A 122 -3.57 -6.32 14.07
CA ARG A 122 -2.69 -6.99 15.04
C ARG A 122 -2.94 -8.49 15.05
N ARG A 123 -4.21 -8.90 15.01
CA ARG A 123 -4.59 -10.32 14.98
C ARG A 123 -3.94 -11.03 13.80
N TRP A 124 -4.06 -10.47 12.60
CA TRP A 124 -3.46 -11.05 11.41
C TRP A 124 -1.95 -11.21 11.55
N TYR A 125 -1.23 -10.15 11.96
CA TYR A 125 0.23 -10.26 12.16
C TYR A 125 0.59 -11.26 13.27
N ALA A 126 -0.18 -11.32 14.36
CA ALA A 126 0.09 -12.24 15.47
C ALA A 126 -0.10 -13.71 15.10
N GLU A 127 -1.04 -14.02 14.20
CA GLU A 127 -1.32 -15.38 13.71
C GLU A 127 -0.26 -15.86 12.69
N HIS A 128 0.31 -14.94 11.90
CA HIS A 128 1.22 -15.30 10.79
C HIS A 128 2.72 -15.17 11.14
N LEU A 129 3.05 -14.44 12.21
CA LEU A 129 4.42 -14.30 12.70
C LEU A 129 4.80 -15.43 13.66
N PRO A 130 6.02 -15.98 13.56
CA PRO A 130 6.50 -16.96 14.53
C PRO A 130 6.79 -16.30 15.88
N PHE A 131 6.71 -17.09 16.96
CA PHE A 131 7.25 -16.68 18.24
C PHE A 131 8.75 -16.37 18.13
N PRO A 132 9.28 -15.29 18.74
CA PRO A 132 8.58 -14.30 19.57
C PRO A 132 8.11 -13.03 18.82
N LEU A 133 8.26 -12.99 17.50
CA LEU A 133 7.98 -11.81 16.68
C LEU A 133 6.52 -11.37 16.74
N ASN A 134 5.59 -12.31 16.85
CA ASN A 134 4.16 -12.05 16.98
C ASN A 134 3.81 -11.10 18.15
N PHE A 135 4.58 -11.12 19.24
CA PHE A 135 4.35 -10.24 20.39
C PHE A 135 4.97 -8.85 20.23
N LEU A 136 6.12 -8.77 19.55
CA LEU A 136 6.94 -7.55 19.51
C LEU A 136 6.70 -6.71 18.25
N LEU A 137 6.59 -7.36 17.10
CA LEU A 137 6.60 -6.68 15.81
C LEU A 137 5.34 -5.83 15.56
N PRO A 138 4.10 -6.30 15.84
CA PRO A 138 2.91 -5.49 15.60
C PRO A 138 2.94 -4.16 16.37
N GLY A 139 3.38 -4.18 17.64
CA GLY A 139 3.51 -2.96 18.45
C GLY A 139 4.62 -2.02 18.00
N ARG A 140 5.67 -2.53 17.35
CA ARG A 140 6.69 -1.69 16.68
C ARG A 140 6.12 -1.06 15.42
N MET A 141 5.42 -1.83 14.59
CA MET A 141 4.80 -1.35 13.36
C MET A 141 3.74 -0.29 13.67
N GLN A 142 2.90 -0.50 14.68
CA GLN A 142 1.90 0.47 15.12
C GLN A 142 2.55 1.82 15.49
N ARG A 143 3.63 1.80 16.28
CA ARG A 143 4.36 3.03 16.66
C ARG A 143 4.90 3.77 15.43
N GLN A 144 5.51 3.05 14.49
CA GLN A 144 6.03 3.65 13.25
C GLN A 144 4.92 4.29 12.41
N GLN A 145 3.76 3.63 12.32
CA GLN A 145 2.61 4.15 11.58
C GLN A 145 1.99 5.37 12.27
N LEU A 146 1.94 5.37 13.60
CA LEU A 146 1.50 6.53 14.39
C LEU A 146 2.41 7.74 14.21
N GLU A 147 3.73 7.53 14.21
CA GLU A 147 4.72 8.58 13.89
C GLU A 147 4.53 9.11 12.47
N THR A 148 4.30 8.21 11.50
CA THR A 148 4.02 8.61 10.11
C THR A 148 2.77 9.47 10.02
N LEU A 149 1.69 9.09 10.71
CA LEU A 149 0.45 9.86 10.74
C LEU A 149 0.65 11.26 11.34
N ARG A 150 1.39 11.35 12.46
CA ARG A 150 1.73 12.63 13.10
C ARG A 150 2.51 13.54 12.16
N LEU A 151 3.50 13.00 11.45
CA LEU A 151 4.29 13.75 10.47
C LEU A 151 3.46 14.25 9.30
N LEU A 152 2.56 13.42 8.76
CA LEU A 152 1.68 13.82 7.65
C LEU A 152 0.68 14.90 8.06
N ARG A 153 0.24 14.91 9.31
CA ARG A 153 -0.73 15.86 9.85
C ARG A 153 -0.12 17.14 10.40
N GLY A 154 1.17 17.11 10.74
CA GLY A 154 1.84 18.24 11.40
C GLY A 154 1.37 18.47 12.84
N GLU A 155 0.76 17.46 13.48
CA GLU A 155 0.21 17.54 14.84
C GLU A 155 1.06 16.72 15.83
N GLU A 156 1.43 17.32 16.98
CA GLU A 156 2.17 16.64 18.04
C GLU A 156 1.30 15.64 18.82
N SER A 157 0.00 15.90 18.98
CA SER A 157 -0.91 15.04 19.73
C SER A 157 -2.17 14.69 18.92
N LEU A 158 -2.55 13.40 18.95
CA LEU A 158 -3.74 12.87 18.27
C LEU A 158 -4.96 12.87 19.21
N GLU A 159 -5.05 13.88 20.08
CA GLU A 159 -6.03 13.95 21.18
C GLU A 159 -7.49 14.21 20.74
N GLY A 160 -7.72 14.46 19.45
CA GLY A 160 -9.04 14.73 18.88
C GLY A 160 -9.76 13.49 18.34
N GLY A 161 -9.64 12.31 18.95
CA GLY A 161 -10.06 11.00 18.41
C GLY A 161 -11.26 11.00 17.42
N GLU A 162 -12.42 11.50 17.83
CA GLU A 162 -13.62 11.56 16.97
C GLU A 162 -13.61 12.69 15.92
N GLU A 163 -13.08 13.87 16.24
CA GLU A 163 -13.04 15.00 15.30
C GLU A 163 -11.98 14.75 14.23
N LEU A 164 -10.83 14.24 14.65
CA LEU A 164 -9.74 13.77 13.80
C LEU A 164 -10.25 12.67 12.86
N GLU A 165 -10.99 11.69 13.37
CA GLU A 165 -11.60 10.64 12.53
C GLU A 165 -12.52 11.25 11.46
N LYS A 166 -13.43 12.13 11.85
CA LYS A 166 -14.39 12.78 10.94
C LYS A 166 -13.68 13.58 9.86
N GLU A 167 -12.61 14.29 10.21
CA GLU A 167 -11.82 15.06 9.26
C GLU A 167 -11.07 14.15 8.29
N LEU A 168 -10.33 13.16 8.81
CA LEU A 168 -9.59 12.19 7.97
C LEU A 168 -10.51 11.49 6.97
N TYR A 169 -11.69 11.06 7.40
CA TYR A 169 -12.64 10.39 6.52
C TYR A 169 -13.31 11.32 5.53
N ARG A 170 -13.53 12.60 5.89
CA ARG A 170 -14.03 13.61 4.95
C ARG A 170 -13.02 13.86 3.84
N GLU A 171 -11.77 14.09 4.21
CA GLU A 171 -10.68 14.33 3.26
C GLU A 171 -10.42 13.15 2.33
N ALA A 172 -10.38 11.93 2.89
CA ALA A 172 -10.24 10.72 2.10
C ALA A 172 -11.43 10.51 1.15
N SER A 173 -12.66 10.79 1.61
CA SER A 173 -13.86 10.73 0.76
C SER A 173 -13.78 11.70 -0.42
N ASP A 174 -13.35 12.94 -0.18
CA ASP A 174 -13.20 13.96 -1.22
C ASP A 174 -12.11 13.57 -2.22
N CYS A 175 -10.98 13.04 -1.74
CA CYS A 175 -9.92 12.48 -2.58
C CYS A 175 -10.44 11.36 -3.51
N MET A 176 -11.21 10.42 -2.96
CA MET A 176 -11.77 9.32 -3.75
C MET A 176 -12.82 9.80 -4.75
N ASN A 177 -13.62 10.83 -4.41
CA ASN A 177 -14.55 11.45 -5.36
C ASN A 177 -13.83 12.06 -6.55
N LEU A 178 -12.72 12.78 -6.32
CA LEU A 178 -11.88 13.35 -7.38
C LEU A 178 -11.27 12.26 -8.27
N LEU A 179 -10.79 11.16 -7.67
CA LEU A 179 -10.28 10.01 -8.44
C LEU A 179 -11.37 9.36 -9.28
N SER A 180 -12.56 9.13 -8.73
CA SER A 180 -13.69 8.58 -9.48
C SER A 180 -14.04 9.46 -10.69
N GLN A 181 -14.05 10.79 -10.52
CA GLN A 181 -14.27 11.72 -11.62
C GLN A 181 -13.18 11.62 -12.70
N ARG A 182 -11.90 11.55 -12.32
CA ARG A 182 -10.79 11.43 -13.28
C ARG A 182 -10.82 10.11 -14.04
N LEU A 183 -11.19 9.03 -13.37
CA LEU A 183 -11.40 7.71 -13.95
C LEU A 183 -12.71 7.63 -14.78
N GLY A 184 -13.46 8.73 -14.88
CA GLY A 184 -14.57 8.88 -15.83
C GLY A 184 -15.96 8.54 -15.27
N ALA A 185 -16.16 8.50 -13.96
CA ALA A 185 -17.46 8.10 -13.40
C ALA A 185 -17.93 8.96 -12.22
N LYS A 186 -19.15 9.50 -12.35
CA LYS A 186 -19.85 10.31 -11.32
C LYS A 186 -20.41 9.41 -10.23
N LEU A 187 -20.45 9.91 -8.98
CA LEU A 187 -21.59 9.92 -8.03
C LEU A 187 -21.15 10.27 -6.58
N PRO A 188 -22.09 10.58 -5.65
CA PRO A 188 -21.88 11.43 -4.47
C PRO A 188 -22.27 10.76 -3.12
N ASN A 189 -21.27 10.40 -2.29
CA ASN A 189 -21.28 10.24 -0.81
C ASN A 189 -22.35 9.28 -0.16
N GLY A 190 -22.08 8.46 0.87
CA GLY A 190 -20.95 8.38 1.81
C GLY A 190 -21.03 7.22 2.81
N LYS A 191 -20.04 7.02 3.69
CA LYS A 191 -18.99 8.01 4.02
C LYS A 191 -17.51 7.56 3.95
N LEU A 192 -17.12 6.32 4.26
CA LEU A 192 -15.80 5.84 3.78
C LEU A 192 -15.82 4.38 3.37
N GLN A 193 -16.30 3.45 4.20
CA GLN A 193 -16.46 2.06 3.78
C GLN A 193 -17.73 1.86 2.94
N GLN A 194 -18.85 2.46 3.36
CA GLN A 194 -20.03 2.58 2.50
C GLN A 194 -19.71 3.43 1.28
N HIS A 195 -18.86 4.46 1.41
CA HIS A 195 -18.40 5.25 0.27
C HIS A 195 -17.54 4.41 -0.69
N LEU A 196 -16.53 3.69 -0.20
CA LEU A 196 -15.71 2.75 -0.97
C LEU A 196 -16.56 1.67 -1.66
N LYS A 197 -17.57 1.13 -0.96
CA LYS A 197 -18.52 0.15 -1.52
C LYS A 197 -19.50 0.78 -2.51
N SER A 198 -19.94 2.03 -2.28
CA SER A 198 -20.83 2.76 -3.18
C SER A 198 -20.11 3.31 -4.41
N LEU A 199 -18.79 3.45 -4.34
CA LEU A 199 -17.93 3.75 -5.49
C LEU A 199 -17.75 2.47 -6.31
N GLU A 200 -18.86 1.96 -6.86
CA GLU A 200 -18.90 0.72 -7.65
C GLU A 200 -17.88 0.74 -8.79
N ASN A 201 -17.61 1.92 -9.36
CA ASN A 201 -16.62 2.10 -10.43
C ASN A 201 -15.19 1.92 -9.95
N LEU A 202 -14.83 2.51 -8.81
CA LEU A 202 -13.49 2.35 -8.23
C LEU A 202 -13.32 0.90 -7.74
N SER A 203 -14.35 0.33 -7.12
CA SER A 203 -14.36 -1.07 -6.71
C SER A 203 -14.22 -2.02 -7.92
N SER A 204 -14.95 -1.76 -9.00
CA SER A 204 -14.86 -2.52 -10.25
C SER A 204 -13.51 -2.35 -10.91
N PHE A 205 -12.96 -1.14 -10.95
CA PHE A 205 -11.62 -0.86 -11.48
C PHE A 205 -10.54 -1.63 -10.70
N CYS A 206 -10.55 -1.54 -9.37
CA CYS A 206 -9.63 -2.31 -8.52
C CYS A 206 -9.83 -3.82 -8.69
N SER A 207 -11.07 -4.30 -8.79
CA SER A 207 -11.37 -5.71 -9.00
C SER A 207 -10.87 -6.21 -10.35
N ASN A 208 -11.05 -5.42 -11.42
CA ASN A 208 -10.55 -5.73 -12.75
C ASN A 208 -9.02 -5.76 -12.77
N ILE A 209 -8.35 -4.80 -12.10
CA ILE A 209 -6.90 -4.84 -11.92
C ILE A 209 -6.45 -6.13 -11.22
N LEU A 210 -7.12 -6.50 -10.13
CA LEU A 210 -6.81 -7.72 -9.40
C LEU A 210 -7.01 -8.97 -10.26
N LEU A 211 -8.08 -9.04 -11.04
CA LEU A 211 -8.35 -10.17 -11.94
C LEU A 211 -7.33 -10.26 -13.09
N LEU A 212 -6.96 -9.13 -13.68
CA LEU A 212 -6.05 -9.08 -14.83
C LEU A 212 -4.59 -9.34 -14.43
N TYR A 213 -4.12 -8.77 -13.33
CA TYR A 213 -2.70 -8.80 -12.95
C TYR A 213 -2.40 -9.76 -11.78
N PHE A 214 -3.42 -10.21 -11.05
CA PHE A 214 -3.29 -11.10 -9.90
C PHE A 214 -4.32 -12.24 -9.90
N PRO A 215 -4.45 -13.03 -10.98
CA PRO A 215 -5.40 -14.12 -11.05
C PRO A 215 -5.16 -15.14 -9.93
N GLN A 216 -6.23 -15.61 -9.30
CA GLN A 216 -6.13 -16.53 -8.14
C GLN A 216 -5.50 -17.88 -8.50
N ASP A 217 -5.55 -18.26 -9.78
CA ASP A 217 -5.04 -19.53 -10.32
C ASP A 217 -3.51 -19.58 -10.53
N ALA A 218 -2.78 -18.51 -10.20
CA ALA A 218 -1.31 -18.44 -10.30
C ALA A 218 -0.58 -18.64 -8.96
N ARG A 219 -1.26 -19.15 -7.92
CA ARG A 219 -0.69 -19.43 -6.59
C ARG A 219 -0.23 -20.87 -6.43
#